data_AF-A0A9Q5CL90-F1
#
_entry.id   AF-A0A9Q5CL90-F1
#
_cell.length_a   1.000
_cell.length_b   1.000
_cell.length_c   1.000
_cell.angle_alpha   90.00
_cell.angle_beta   90.00
_cell.angle_gamma   90.00
#
_symmetry.space_group_name_H-M   'P 1'
#
loop_
_entity.id
_entity.type
_entity.pdbx_description
1 polymer ?
#
loop_
_entity_poly.entity_id
_entity_poly.type
_entity_poly.pdbx_seq_one_letter_code
_entity_poly.pdbx_strand_id
1 'polypeptide(L)'
;MLKPEDYECLYNKLAEKNYFLINNPEEYINAHYLPKWYKHLEGVTPKTKWSNSVLNKEEIIDMLKCFGPKPVIVKDYVKSRKHEWYKSCYIENAEEKEKSLQVINNFIKGQGEELNQGIVLREFVNLESIGFHEKSRMPISNELRLFIYNYRVICTIGYWDGKGLNEYPKFVDEVLEKLKKVQSNFFYG
;
A
#
# COMPACT_ATOMS: atom_id res chain seq x y z
N MET A 1 6.90 -2.90 -9.23
CA MET A 1 7.90 -2.10 -8.51
C MET A 1 9.09 -3.01 -8.27
N LEU A 2 10.31 -2.47 -8.27
CA LEU A 2 11.52 -3.27 -8.05
C LEU A 2 11.48 -3.86 -6.63
N LYS A 3 11.97 -5.09 -6.47
CA LYS A 3 12.27 -5.60 -5.12
C LYS A 3 13.46 -4.79 -4.58
N PRO A 4 13.61 -4.64 -3.25
CA PRO A 4 14.72 -3.88 -2.67
C PRO A 4 16.09 -4.31 -3.17
N GLU A 5 16.30 -5.60 -3.38
CA GLU A 5 17.56 -6.17 -3.87
C GLU A 5 17.85 -5.73 -5.32
N ASP A 6 16.81 -5.70 -6.16
CA ASP A 6 16.92 -5.20 -7.54
C ASP A 6 17.17 -3.68 -7.56
N TYR A 7 16.52 -2.93 -6.65
CA TYR A 7 16.72 -1.49 -6.52
C TYR A 7 18.15 -1.17 -6.05
N GLU A 8 18.66 -1.91 -5.07
CA GLU A 8 20.03 -1.78 -4.58
C GLU A 8 21.05 -2.12 -5.66
N CYS A 9 20.83 -3.19 -6.41
CA CYS A 9 21.66 -3.54 -7.56
C CYS A 9 21.69 -2.41 -8.60
N LEU A 10 20.53 -1.86 -8.96
CA LEU A 10 20.42 -0.72 -9.88
C LEU A 10 21.16 0.51 -9.34
N TYR A 11 20.96 0.85 -8.07
CA TYR A 11 21.60 1.99 -7.41
C TYR A 11 23.12 1.85 -7.47
N ASN A 12 23.66 0.70 -7.06
CA ASN A 12 25.11 0.44 -7.02
C ASN A 12 25.73 0.50 -8.43
N LYS A 13 25.05 -0.05 -9.45
CA LYS A 13 25.53 -0.02 -10.84
C LYS A 13 25.54 1.38 -11.45
N LEU A 14 24.64 2.26 -11.02
CA LEU A 14 24.65 3.67 -11.42
C LEU A 14 25.72 4.45 -10.66
N ALA A 15 25.90 4.16 -9.37
CA ALA A 15 26.89 4.81 -8.52
C ALA A 15 28.34 4.53 -9.00
N GLU A 16 28.62 3.32 -9.52
CA GLU A 16 29.87 2.98 -10.21
C GLU A 16 30.20 3.94 -11.37
N LYS A 17 29.18 4.62 -11.93
CA LYS A 17 29.27 5.58 -13.02
C LYS A 17 29.08 7.03 -12.55
N ASN A 18 29.12 7.30 -11.25
CA ASN A 18 28.84 8.60 -10.62
C ASN A 18 27.42 9.14 -10.88
N TYR A 19 26.44 8.27 -11.14
CA TYR A 19 25.02 8.61 -11.18
C TYR A 19 24.34 8.10 -9.91
N PHE A 20 23.64 8.98 -9.21
CA PHE A 20 22.93 8.64 -7.97
C PHE A 20 21.43 8.78 -8.16
N LEU A 21 20.67 7.78 -7.76
CA LEU A 21 19.21 7.89 -7.69
C LEU A 21 18.82 8.82 -6.55
N ILE A 22 17.61 9.41 -6.64
CA ILE A 22 17.11 10.35 -5.64
C ILE A 22 17.03 9.72 -4.24
N ASN A 23 16.56 8.48 -4.16
CA ASN A 23 16.59 7.69 -2.94
C ASN A 23 17.78 6.72 -3.02
N ASN A 24 18.51 6.59 -1.92
CA ASN A 24 19.38 5.44 -1.72
C ASN A 24 18.53 4.18 -1.41
N PRO A 25 19.13 2.98 -1.34
CA PRO A 25 18.39 1.74 -1.10
C PRO A 25 17.58 1.72 0.20
N GLU A 26 18.10 2.28 1.30
CA GLU A 26 17.40 2.36 2.57
C GLU A 26 16.22 3.33 2.51
N GLU A 27 16.43 4.51 1.91
CA GLU A 27 15.40 5.52 1.67
C GLU A 27 14.29 4.98 0.77
N TYR A 28 14.63 4.16 -0.22
CA TYR A 28 13.65 3.46 -1.05
C TYR A 28 12.80 2.52 -0.21
N ILE A 29 13.41 1.62 0.58
CA ILE A 29 12.69 0.70 1.45
C ILE A 29 11.76 1.45 2.41
N ASN A 30 12.23 2.56 2.99
CA ASN A 30 11.47 3.35 3.94
C ASN A 30 10.17 3.93 3.37
N ALA A 31 10.20 4.40 2.12
CA ALA A 31 9.01 4.88 1.41
C ALA A 31 8.19 3.76 0.76
N HIS A 32 8.83 2.64 0.42
CA HIS A 32 8.25 1.58 -0.40
C HIS A 32 7.49 0.53 0.41
N TYR A 33 8.03 0.11 1.56
CA TYR A 33 7.45 -0.96 2.38
C TYR A 33 6.52 -0.43 3.45
N LEU A 34 5.27 -0.93 3.44
CA LEU A 34 4.21 -0.50 4.35
C LEU A 34 4.63 -0.40 5.82
N PRO A 35 5.29 -1.40 6.42
CA PRO A 35 5.66 -1.32 7.83
C PRO A 35 6.64 -0.19 8.17
N LYS A 36 7.43 0.28 7.18
CA LYS A 36 8.46 1.30 7.40
C LYS A 36 7.86 2.70 7.52
N TRP A 37 6.83 3.02 6.74
CA TRP A 37 6.15 4.31 6.81
C TRP A 37 4.89 4.32 7.70
N TYR A 38 4.21 3.18 7.88
CA TYR A 38 2.91 3.11 8.56
C TYR A 38 2.93 3.73 9.96
N LYS A 39 3.96 3.43 10.76
CA LYS A 39 4.10 3.93 12.15
C LYS A 39 4.10 5.47 12.25
N HIS A 40 4.51 6.15 11.18
CA HIS A 40 4.57 7.61 11.14
C HIS A 40 3.25 8.23 10.68
N LEU A 41 2.49 7.51 9.85
CA LEU A 41 1.22 7.95 9.28
C LEU A 41 0.01 7.45 10.06
N GLU A 42 0.20 6.76 11.18
CA GLU A 42 -0.91 6.35 12.05
C GLU A 42 -1.80 7.55 12.41
N GLY A 43 -3.11 7.33 12.34
CA GLY A 43 -4.14 8.38 12.48
C GLY A 43 -4.61 9.01 11.15
N VAL A 44 -3.79 8.99 10.10
CA VAL A 44 -4.18 9.47 8.75
C VAL A 44 -4.18 8.37 7.69
N THR A 45 -4.01 7.12 8.14
CA THR A 45 -4.08 5.92 7.31
C THR A 45 -5.01 4.90 7.96
N PRO A 46 -5.80 4.12 7.19
CA PRO A 46 -6.61 3.03 7.71
C PRO A 46 -5.82 2.06 8.58
N LYS A 47 -6.48 1.53 9.61
CA LYS A 47 -5.91 0.53 10.53
C LYS A 47 -5.32 -0.62 9.74
N THR A 48 -4.05 -0.93 9.99
CA THR A 48 -3.33 -1.98 9.26
C THR A 48 -2.61 -2.91 10.22
N LYS A 49 -2.64 -4.21 9.93
CA LYS A 49 -1.81 -5.24 10.54
C LYS A 49 -1.02 -5.93 9.45
N TRP A 50 0.17 -6.42 9.79
CA TRP A 50 1.01 -7.15 8.84
C TRP A 50 1.79 -8.28 9.51
N SER A 51 2.22 -9.25 8.71
CA SER A 51 3.18 -10.29 9.08
C SER A 51 4.49 -10.09 8.35
N ASN A 52 5.59 -10.61 8.93
CA ASN A 52 6.90 -10.58 8.28
C ASN A 52 7.13 -11.75 7.32
N SER A 53 6.21 -12.70 7.26
CA SER A 53 6.27 -13.89 6.42
C SER A 53 4.88 -14.35 6.02
N VAL A 54 4.79 -15.37 5.17
CA VAL A 54 3.55 -16.13 4.99
C VAL A 54 3.15 -16.74 6.34
N LEU A 55 1.86 -16.63 6.65
CA LEU A 55 1.28 -17.10 7.89
C LEU A 55 0.62 -18.46 7.71
N ASN A 56 0.60 -19.27 8.78
CA ASN A 56 -0.28 -20.43 8.86
C ASN A 56 -1.74 -20.01 9.14
N LYS A 57 -2.65 -20.98 9.12
CA LYS A 57 -4.09 -20.73 9.29
C LYS A 57 -4.42 -20.05 10.63
N GLU A 58 -3.82 -20.53 11.72
CA GLU A 58 -4.08 -20.04 13.07
C GLU A 58 -3.59 -18.60 13.24
N GLU A 59 -2.41 -18.28 12.69
CA GLU A 59 -1.85 -16.93 12.67
C GLU A 59 -2.71 -15.96 11.85
N ILE A 60 -3.22 -16.39 10.69
CA ILE A 60 -4.15 -15.57 9.88
C ILE A 60 -5.42 -15.25 10.68
N ILE A 61 -6.01 -16.26 11.33
CA ILE A 61 -7.21 -16.08 12.14
C ILE A 61 -6.94 -15.10 13.28
N ASP A 62 -5.79 -15.20 13.95
CA ASP A 62 -5.43 -14.30 15.03
C ASP A 62 -5.29 -12.85 14.56
N MET A 63 -4.62 -12.65 13.42
CA MET A 63 -4.47 -11.35 12.78
C MET A 63 -5.82 -10.70 12.40
N LEU A 64 -6.79 -11.51 11.93
CA LEU A 64 -8.15 -11.06 11.59
C LEU A 64 -8.95 -10.56 12.80
N LYS A 65 -8.73 -11.11 14.00
CA LYS A 65 -9.43 -10.67 15.23
C LYS A 65 -9.29 -9.18 15.50
N CYS A 66 -8.19 -8.58 15.05
CA CYS A 66 -7.95 -7.14 15.19
C CYS A 66 -9.00 -6.27 14.49
N PHE A 67 -9.78 -6.80 13.55
CA PHE A 67 -10.73 -6.05 12.73
C PHE A 67 -12.20 -6.26 13.12
N GLY A 68 -12.52 -7.29 13.91
CA GLY A 68 -13.91 -7.64 14.22
C GLY A 68 -14.71 -7.89 12.94
N PRO A 69 -16.00 -7.50 12.86
CA PRO A 69 -16.83 -7.76 11.69
C PRO A 69 -16.55 -6.83 10.49
N LYS A 70 -15.56 -5.95 10.61
CA LYS A 70 -15.30 -4.92 9.59
C LYS A 70 -14.73 -5.53 8.30
N PRO A 71 -14.99 -4.88 7.14
CA PRO A 71 -14.37 -5.27 5.89
C PRO A 71 -12.87 -4.96 5.87
N VAL A 72 -12.11 -5.81 5.18
CA VAL A 72 -10.64 -5.80 5.17
C VAL A 72 -10.12 -6.00 3.74
N ILE A 73 -9.05 -5.27 3.42
CA ILE A 73 -8.25 -5.43 2.22
C ILE A 73 -7.03 -6.30 2.51
N VAL A 74 -6.78 -7.27 1.64
CA VAL A 74 -5.59 -8.12 1.63
C VAL A 74 -4.59 -7.57 0.62
N LYS A 75 -3.34 -7.37 1.07
CA LYS A 75 -2.21 -6.97 0.21
C LYS A 75 -0.90 -7.54 0.76
N ASP A 76 0.19 -7.33 0.03
CA ASP A 76 1.55 -7.52 0.57
C ASP A 76 2.12 -6.15 1.00
N TYR A 77 3.42 -6.06 1.27
CA TYR A 77 4.02 -4.79 1.72
C TYR A 77 3.90 -3.64 0.72
N VAL A 78 3.56 -3.95 -0.53
CA VAL A 78 3.59 -3.04 -1.67
C VAL A 78 2.23 -2.99 -2.37
N LYS A 79 1.77 -4.13 -2.89
CA LYS A 79 0.70 -4.26 -3.88
C LYS A 79 -0.43 -5.18 -3.42
N SER A 80 -1.63 -4.90 -3.91
CA SER A 80 -2.83 -5.74 -3.78
C SER A 80 -3.22 -6.34 -5.13
N ARG A 81 -4.19 -7.27 -5.14
CA ARG A 81 -4.74 -7.88 -6.36
C ARG A 81 -6.12 -7.32 -6.70
N LYS A 82 -6.21 -6.00 -6.85
CA LYS A 82 -7.49 -5.27 -7.02
C LYS A 82 -8.32 -5.69 -8.23
N HIS A 83 -7.70 -6.26 -9.25
CA HIS A 83 -8.39 -6.83 -10.42
C HIS A 83 -9.16 -8.11 -10.11
N GLU A 84 -8.84 -8.78 -8.99
CA GLU A 84 -9.46 -9.98 -8.46
C GLU A 84 -10.21 -9.67 -7.13
N TRP A 85 -10.89 -8.52 -7.07
CA TRP A 85 -11.46 -7.92 -5.86
C TRP A 85 -11.99 -8.92 -4.82
N TYR A 86 -13.09 -9.62 -5.11
CA TYR A 86 -13.71 -10.57 -4.18
C TYR A 86 -12.96 -11.90 -4.03
N LYS A 87 -12.04 -12.21 -4.96
CA LYS A 87 -11.32 -13.48 -4.98
C LYS A 87 -10.07 -13.44 -4.10
N SER A 88 -9.33 -12.34 -4.12
CA SER A 88 -7.99 -12.26 -3.53
C SER A 88 -7.63 -10.89 -2.95
N CYS A 89 -8.58 -9.97 -2.79
CA CYS A 89 -8.26 -8.61 -2.32
C CYS A 89 -9.20 -8.09 -1.22
N TYR A 90 -10.47 -8.49 -1.20
CA TYR A 90 -11.50 -7.94 -0.32
C TYR A 90 -12.17 -9.03 0.50
N ILE A 91 -12.25 -8.79 1.80
CA ILE A 91 -12.97 -9.59 2.79
C ILE A 91 -14.08 -8.70 3.33
N GLU A 92 -15.34 -9.12 3.18
CA GLU A 92 -16.49 -8.32 3.61
C GLU A 92 -16.65 -8.29 5.13
N ASN A 93 -16.38 -9.42 5.79
CA ASN A 93 -16.47 -9.58 7.23
C ASN A 93 -15.29 -10.44 7.72
N ALA A 94 -14.38 -9.84 8.49
CA ALA A 94 -13.18 -10.53 8.99
C ALA A 94 -13.46 -11.61 10.06
N GLU A 95 -14.67 -11.69 10.62
CA GLU A 95 -15.10 -12.78 11.51
C GLU A 95 -15.49 -14.05 10.74
N GLU A 96 -15.81 -13.94 9.44
CA GLU A 96 -16.09 -15.09 8.58
C GLU A 96 -14.78 -15.81 8.21
N LYS A 97 -14.28 -16.62 9.15
CA LYS A 97 -12.95 -17.26 9.08
C LYS A 97 -12.71 -18.01 7.77
N GLU A 98 -13.67 -18.83 7.34
CA GLU A 98 -13.50 -19.66 6.14
C GLU A 98 -13.38 -18.83 4.87
N LYS A 99 -14.28 -17.85 4.67
CA LYS A 99 -14.22 -16.94 3.52
C LYS A 99 -12.96 -16.07 3.55
N SER A 100 -12.61 -15.57 4.73
CA SER A 100 -11.39 -14.76 4.93
C SER A 100 -10.12 -15.55 4.57
N LEU A 101 -10.01 -16.78 5.07
CA LEU A 101 -8.90 -17.68 4.74
C LEU A 101 -8.85 -17.99 3.25
N GLN A 102 -9.99 -18.21 2.60
CA GLN A 102 -10.05 -18.45 1.16
C GLN A 102 -9.48 -17.27 0.37
N VAL A 103 -9.88 -16.03 0.69
CA VAL A 103 -9.38 -14.81 0.03
C VAL A 103 -7.87 -14.65 0.26
N ILE A 104 -7.39 -14.84 1.49
CA ILE A 104 -5.96 -14.69 1.82
C ILE A 104 -5.12 -15.77 1.14
N ASN A 105 -5.57 -17.02 1.12
CA ASN A 105 -4.87 -18.10 0.41
C ASN A 105 -4.84 -17.88 -1.10
N ASN A 106 -5.94 -17.40 -1.69
CA ASN A 106 -5.97 -17.01 -3.09
C ASN A 106 -4.99 -15.87 -3.38
N PHE A 107 -4.88 -14.89 -2.47
CA PHE A 107 -3.90 -13.82 -2.57
C PHE A 107 -2.47 -14.36 -2.54
N ILE A 108 -2.11 -15.16 -1.53
CA ILE A 108 -0.77 -15.78 -1.38
C ILE A 108 -0.41 -16.56 -2.64
N LYS A 109 -1.31 -17.44 -3.09
CA LYS A 109 -1.10 -18.23 -4.30
C LYS A 109 -0.98 -17.37 -5.56
N GLY A 110 -1.78 -16.31 -5.65
CA GLY A 110 -1.77 -15.38 -6.77
C GLY A 110 -0.49 -14.55 -6.85
N GLN A 111 0.12 -14.21 -5.72
CA GLN A 111 1.42 -13.54 -5.68
C GLN A 111 2.57 -14.50 -5.98
N GLY A 112 2.56 -15.71 -5.43
CA GLY A 112 3.63 -16.69 -5.63
C GLY A 112 5.01 -16.10 -5.27
N GLU A 113 5.99 -16.26 -6.15
CA GLU A 113 7.37 -15.74 -6.00
C GLU A 113 7.45 -14.20 -5.99
N GLU A 114 6.37 -13.53 -6.38
CA GLU A 114 6.26 -12.07 -6.42
C GLU A 114 5.69 -11.46 -5.14
N LEU A 115 5.41 -12.29 -4.12
CA LEU A 115 4.99 -11.84 -2.81
C LEU A 115 6.09 -11.00 -2.16
N ASN A 116 5.75 -9.77 -1.79
CA ASN A 116 6.69 -8.89 -1.08
C ASN A 116 6.56 -9.10 0.43
N GLN A 117 7.50 -9.87 0.98
CA GLN A 117 7.64 -10.17 2.40
C GLN A 117 6.45 -10.99 2.95
N GLY A 118 5.51 -10.36 3.65
CA GLY A 118 4.39 -11.02 4.28
C GLY A 118 3.03 -10.44 3.89
N ILE A 119 2.03 -10.81 4.69
CA ILE A 119 0.63 -10.46 4.45
C ILE A 119 0.28 -9.21 5.21
N VAL A 120 -0.46 -8.33 4.57
CA VAL A 120 -1.00 -7.11 5.15
C VAL A 120 -2.52 -7.19 5.09
N LEU A 121 -3.17 -6.98 6.24
CA LEU A 121 -4.60 -6.78 6.37
C LEU A 121 -4.86 -5.33 6.75
N ARG A 122 -5.67 -4.65 5.96
CA ARG A 122 -5.96 -3.22 6.12
C ARG A 122 -7.45 -2.99 6.17
N GLU A 123 -7.93 -2.24 7.14
CA GLU A 123 -9.35 -1.87 7.24
C GLU A 123 -9.80 -1.21 5.93
N PHE A 124 -10.90 -1.71 5.38
CA PHE A 124 -11.54 -1.09 4.23
C PHE A 124 -12.33 0.12 4.71
N VAL A 125 -12.03 1.28 4.14
CA VAL A 125 -12.74 2.53 4.40
C VAL A 125 -13.58 2.85 3.18
N ASN A 126 -14.85 3.15 3.39
CA ASN A 126 -15.75 3.55 2.32
C ASN A 126 -15.43 5.01 1.93
N LEU A 127 -14.57 5.18 0.93
CA LEU A 127 -14.23 6.47 0.36
C LEU A 127 -15.33 6.94 -0.60
N GLU A 128 -15.36 8.24 -0.88
CA GLU A 128 -16.23 8.79 -1.91
C GLU A 128 -16.00 8.05 -3.22
N SER A 129 -17.06 7.46 -3.77
CA SER A 129 -17.00 6.65 -4.98
C SER A 129 -17.43 7.48 -6.18
N ILE A 130 -16.60 7.49 -7.23
CA ILE A 130 -16.90 8.09 -8.53
C ILE A 130 -17.41 7.04 -9.53
N GLY A 131 -17.68 5.80 -9.07
CA GLY A 131 -18.23 4.72 -9.88
C GLY A 131 -17.70 3.34 -9.49
N PHE A 132 -17.88 2.37 -10.39
CA PHE A 132 -17.37 1.01 -10.20
C PHE A 132 -16.57 0.57 -11.41
N HIS A 133 -15.47 -0.14 -11.16
CA HIS A 133 -14.69 -0.74 -12.23
C HIS A 133 -15.53 -1.83 -12.92
N GLU A 134 -15.69 -1.71 -14.25
CA GLU A 134 -16.65 -2.50 -15.02
C GLU A 134 -16.52 -4.01 -14.82
N LYS A 135 -15.28 -4.51 -14.74
CA LYS A 135 -14.99 -5.96 -14.66
C LYS A 135 -14.94 -6.49 -13.24
N SER A 136 -14.25 -5.78 -12.34
CA SER A 136 -14.00 -6.27 -10.97
C SER A 136 -15.08 -5.86 -9.98
N ARG A 137 -15.99 -4.95 -10.37
CA ARG A 137 -16.99 -4.31 -9.50
C ARG A 137 -16.39 -3.65 -8.25
N MET A 138 -15.09 -3.37 -8.28
CA MET A 138 -14.41 -2.60 -7.24
C MET A 138 -14.91 -1.16 -7.27
N PRO A 139 -15.22 -0.53 -6.12
CA PRO A 139 -15.49 0.89 -6.05
C PRO A 139 -14.29 1.70 -6.56
N ILE A 140 -14.54 2.65 -7.45
CA ILE A 140 -13.53 3.61 -7.91
C ILE A 140 -13.62 4.80 -6.96
N SER A 141 -12.63 4.94 -6.08
CA SER A 141 -12.60 6.04 -5.12
C SER A 141 -12.12 7.33 -5.76
N ASN A 142 -12.58 8.47 -5.25
CA ASN A 142 -11.98 9.78 -5.50
C ASN A 142 -10.57 9.82 -4.89
N GLU A 143 -9.61 9.28 -5.63
CA GLU A 143 -8.24 9.04 -5.19
C GLU A 143 -7.31 10.04 -5.87
N LEU A 144 -6.43 10.64 -5.07
CA LEU A 144 -5.40 11.55 -5.52
C LEU A 144 -4.04 10.88 -5.42
N ARG A 145 -3.17 11.19 -6.36
CA ARG A 145 -1.76 10.82 -6.32
C ARG A 145 -0.89 12.04 -6.11
N LEU A 146 -0.06 11.97 -5.08
CA LEU A 146 0.92 13.00 -4.76
C LEU A 146 2.30 12.54 -5.17
N PHE A 147 3.08 13.45 -5.75
CA PHE A 147 4.51 13.31 -5.98
C PHE A 147 5.23 14.31 -5.08
N ILE A 148 6.03 13.80 -4.17
CA ILE A 148 6.66 14.59 -3.11
C ILE A 148 8.16 14.40 -3.20
N TYR A 149 8.91 15.49 -3.25
CA TYR A 149 10.37 15.51 -3.22
C TYR A 149 10.86 16.47 -2.14
N ASN A 150 11.78 16.00 -1.30
CA ASN A 150 12.29 16.74 -0.15
C ASN A 150 11.15 17.37 0.68
N TYR A 151 10.10 16.58 0.93
CA TYR A 151 8.92 16.96 1.70
C TYR A 151 8.13 18.16 1.13
N ARG A 152 8.28 18.42 -0.17
CA ARG A 152 7.48 19.39 -0.93
C ARG A 152 6.69 18.68 -2.01
N VAL A 153 5.42 19.03 -2.15
CA VAL A 153 4.58 18.51 -3.23
C VAL A 153 5.04 19.12 -4.54
N ILE A 154 5.49 18.27 -5.46
CA ILE A 154 5.82 18.66 -6.83
C ILE A 154 4.54 18.68 -7.68
N CYS A 155 3.69 17.67 -7.47
CA CYS A 155 2.52 17.45 -8.30
C CYS A 155 1.44 16.72 -7.52
N THR A 156 0.18 17.07 -7.79
CA THR A 156 -1.01 16.35 -7.32
C THR A 156 -1.95 16.14 -8.50
N ILE A 157 -2.32 14.88 -8.74
CA ILE A 157 -3.18 14.50 -9.85
C ILE A 157 -4.30 13.57 -9.38
N GLY A 158 -5.42 13.56 -10.09
CA GLY A 158 -6.42 12.50 -9.97
C GLY A 158 -5.82 11.16 -10.39
N TYR A 159 -5.97 10.12 -9.56
CA TYR A 159 -5.36 8.82 -9.83
C TYR A 159 -5.90 8.18 -11.12
N TRP A 160 -7.18 8.39 -11.41
CA TRP A 160 -7.88 7.71 -12.49
C TRP A 160 -7.81 8.43 -13.84
N ASP A 161 -7.82 9.77 -13.83
CA ASP A 161 -7.83 10.59 -15.05
C ASP A 161 -6.50 11.32 -15.32
N GLY A 162 -5.58 11.30 -14.34
CA GLY A 162 -4.28 11.97 -14.42
C GLY A 162 -4.39 13.49 -14.46
N LYS A 163 -5.56 14.08 -14.21
CA LYS A 163 -5.75 15.53 -14.30
C LYS A 163 -5.21 16.20 -13.05
N GLY A 164 -4.58 17.35 -13.23
CA GLY A 164 -4.19 18.22 -12.13
C GLY A 164 -5.41 18.68 -11.34
N LEU A 165 -5.20 18.96 -10.06
CA LEU A 165 -6.23 19.57 -9.22
C LEU A 165 -6.29 21.08 -9.42
N ASN A 166 -7.51 21.62 -9.36
CA ASN A 166 -7.72 23.07 -9.31
C ASN A 166 -7.46 23.66 -7.91
N GLU A 167 -7.61 22.84 -6.86
CA GLU A 167 -7.45 23.27 -5.46
C GLU A 167 -6.54 22.31 -4.70
N TYR A 168 -5.65 22.88 -3.87
CA TYR A 168 -4.77 22.12 -2.99
C TYR A 168 -5.55 21.58 -1.77
N PRO A 169 -5.64 20.25 -1.57
CA PRO A 169 -6.43 19.71 -0.47
C PRO A 169 -5.74 19.93 0.88
N LYS A 170 -6.46 20.50 1.85
CA LYS A 170 -5.91 20.83 3.19
C LYS A 170 -5.33 19.63 3.95
N PHE A 171 -5.85 18.42 3.71
CA PHE A 171 -5.35 17.22 4.38
C PHE A 171 -3.90 16.88 3.99
N VAL A 172 -3.42 17.41 2.85
CA VAL A 172 -2.06 17.13 2.37
C VAL A 172 -1.01 17.66 3.34
N ASP A 173 -1.24 18.81 3.98
CA ASP A 173 -0.29 19.38 4.94
C ASP A 173 -0.10 18.47 6.16
N GLU A 174 -1.18 17.88 6.67
CA GLU A 174 -1.10 16.92 7.79
C GLU A 174 -0.29 15.67 7.39
N VAL A 175 -0.51 15.17 6.17
CA VAL A 175 0.23 14.02 5.63
C VAL A 175 1.72 14.36 5.46
N LEU A 176 2.04 15.55 4.95
CA LEU A 176 3.43 16.02 4.78
C LEU A 176 4.17 16.12 6.12
N GLU A 177 3.54 16.68 7.16
CA GLU A 177 4.16 16.77 8.49
C GLU A 177 4.47 15.39 9.08
N LYS A 178 3.62 14.39 8.83
CA LYS A 178 3.87 13.01 9.24
C LYS A 178 4.95 12.34 8.39
N LEU A 179 4.96 12.59 7.07
CA LEU A 179 5.95 12.06 6.14
C LEU A 179 7.38 12.52 6.44
N LYS A 180 7.58 13.72 7.01
CA LYS A 180 8.91 14.19 7.46
C LYS A 180 9.62 13.25 8.43
N LYS A 181 8.88 12.34 9.08
CA LYS A 181 9.44 11.34 9.99
C LYS A 181 9.90 10.06 9.27
N VAL A 182 9.52 9.89 8.01
CA VAL A 182 9.97 8.78 7.15
C VAL A 182 11.27 9.22 6.47
N GLN A 183 12.37 8.53 6.73
CA GLN A 183 13.67 8.84 6.14
C GLN A 183 13.70 8.42 4.66
N SER A 184 13.29 9.34 3.79
CA SER A 184 13.34 9.20 2.33
C SER A 184 13.23 10.58 1.67
N ASN A 185 13.76 10.74 0.46
CA ASN A 185 13.77 12.03 -0.25
C ASN A 185 12.64 12.12 -1.28
N PHE A 186 12.10 10.98 -1.73
CA PHE A 186 11.03 10.93 -2.70
C PHE A 186 9.92 9.97 -2.29
N PHE A 187 8.69 10.44 -2.38
CA PHE A 187 7.48 9.68 -2.10
C PHE A 187 6.51 9.80 -3.27
N TYR A 188 5.82 8.71 -3.56
CA TYR A 188 4.63 8.74 -4.38
C TYR A 188 3.56 7.86 -3.72
N GLY A 189 2.34 8.38 -3.68
CA GLY A 189 1.20 7.76 -2.99
C GLY A 189 -0.06 8.30 -3.61
#